data_AF-A0A2W2DBW5-F1
#
_entry.id   AF-A0A2W2DBW5-F1
#
_cell.length_a   1.000
_cell.length_b   1.000
_cell.length_c   1.000
_cell.angle_alpha   90.00
_cell.angle_beta   90.00
_cell.angle_gamma   90.00
#
_symmetry.space_group_name_H-M   'P 1'
#
loop_
_entity.id
_entity.type
_entity.pdbx_description
1 polymer ?
#
loop_
_entity_poly.entity_id
_entity_poly.type
_entity_poly.pdbx_seq_one_letter_code
_entity_poly.pdbx_strand_id
1 'polypeptide(L)'
;MAPEPTSPANDDPYAGLDERQRYELNRRCDHHPPQDLAAAQAHGRWRAAIKVTMAEAMRSLPPCRETSMVLTSLDDALVYGNAAIARPPMVNSRKPGH
;
A
#
# COMPACT_ATOMS: atom_id res chain seq x y z
N MET A 1 38.58 19.17 29.52
CA MET A 1 38.23 18.56 28.21
C MET A 1 37.35 17.36 28.54
N ALA A 2 36.03 17.51 28.46
CA ALA A 2 35.10 16.41 28.71
C ALA A 2 35.13 15.46 27.50
N PRO A 3 35.01 14.13 27.69
CA PRO A 3 34.87 13.21 26.57
C PRO A 3 33.53 13.44 25.88
N GLU A 4 33.58 13.58 24.56
CA GLU A 4 32.41 13.71 23.67
C GLU A 4 31.48 12.49 23.80
N PRO A 5 30.14 12.66 23.67
CA PRO A 5 29.23 11.54 23.57
C PRO A 5 29.51 10.77 22.28
N THR A 6 29.94 9.52 22.40
CA THR A 6 30.03 8.57 21.29
C THR A 6 28.67 8.45 20.61
N SER A 7 28.61 8.77 19.31
CA SER A 7 27.43 8.66 18.45
C SER A 7 26.69 7.32 18.62
N PRO A 8 25.35 7.31 18.55
CA PRO A 8 24.55 6.12 18.76
C PRO A 8 24.69 5.14 17.59
N ALA A 9 24.75 3.85 17.95
CA ALA A 9 24.33 2.66 17.21
C ALA A 9 24.02 2.77 15.69
N ASN A 10 24.81 2.05 14.89
CA ASN A 10 24.47 1.47 13.57
C ASN A 10 23.21 2.02 12.88
N ASP A 11 23.39 3.03 12.03
CA ASP A 11 22.41 3.47 11.02
C ASP A 11 22.26 2.45 9.85
N ASP A 12 22.51 1.16 10.08
CA ASP A 12 22.24 0.13 9.08
C ASP A 12 20.77 -0.32 9.21
N PRO A 13 19.87 0.09 8.27
CA PRO A 13 18.46 -0.30 8.30
C PRO A 13 18.26 -1.81 8.13
N TYR A 14 19.32 -2.57 7.84
CA TYR A 14 19.29 -4.01 7.68
C TYR A 14 19.96 -4.79 8.82
N ALA A 15 20.40 -4.12 9.89
CA ALA A 15 21.06 -4.77 11.01
C ALA A 15 20.17 -5.88 11.62
N GLY A 16 20.71 -7.11 11.69
CA GLY A 16 19.98 -8.27 12.23
C GLY A 16 18.96 -8.91 11.29
N LEU A 17 18.84 -8.46 10.03
CA LEU A 17 17.96 -9.05 9.04
C LEU A 17 18.68 -10.12 8.20
N ASP A 18 17.98 -11.24 7.96
CA ASP A 18 18.40 -12.24 6.98
C ASP A 18 18.14 -11.77 5.53
N GLU A 19 18.68 -12.52 4.56
CA GLU A 19 18.59 -12.15 3.14
C GLU A 19 17.14 -12.02 2.63
N ARG A 20 16.23 -12.88 3.10
CA ARG A 20 14.82 -12.83 2.73
C ARG A 20 14.14 -11.59 3.30
N GLN A 21 14.44 -11.24 4.54
CA GLN A 21 13.91 -10.07 5.22
C GLN A 21 14.40 -8.77 4.58
N ARG A 22 15.68 -8.70 4.19
CA ARG A 22 16.25 -7.56 3.46
C ARG A 22 15.59 -7.37 2.09
N TYR A 23 15.40 -8.46 1.35
CA TYR A 23 14.70 -8.43 0.06
C TYR A 23 13.25 -7.91 0.19
N GLU A 24 12.51 -8.43 1.16
CA GLU A 24 11.12 -7.99 1.38
C GLU A 24 11.05 -6.53 1.89
N LEU A 25 12.03 -6.08 2.68
CA LEU A 25 12.12 -4.67 3.10
C LEU A 25 12.31 -3.75 1.90
N ASN A 26 13.28 -4.05 1.02
CA ASN A 26 13.51 -3.27 -0.20
C ASN A 26 12.28 -3.26 -1.11
N ARG A 27 11.69 -4.43 -1.34
CA ARG A 27 10.45 -4.55 -2.12
C ARG A 27 9.29 -3.71 -1.58
N ARG A 28 9.23 -3.48 -0.27
CA ARG A 28 8.18 -2.66 0.37
C ARG A 28 8.49 -1.17 0.33
N CYS A 29 9.77 -0.81 0.50
CA CYS A 29 10.22 0.57 0.62
C CYS A 29 10.51 1.22 -0.74
N ASP A 30 10.95 0.44 -1.72
CA ASP A 30 11.20 0.91 -3.06
C ASP A 30 9.87 1.17 -3.77
N HIS A 31 9.64 2.43 -4.12
CA HIS A 31 8.48 2.82 -4.89
C HIS A 31 8.57 2.18 -6.28
N HIS A 32 7.73 1.19 -6.56
CA HIS A 32 7.64 0.61 -7.89
C HIS A 32 6.68 1.45 -8.74
N PRO A 33 7.17 2.21 -9.73
CA PRO A 33 6.30 2.71 -10.78
C PRO A 33 5.63 1.51 -11.48
N PRO A 34 4.45 1.71 -12.12
CA PRO A 34 3.77 0.62 -12.83
C PRO A 34 4.75 -0.02 -13.83
N GLN A 35 4.96 -1.34 -13.70
CA GLN A 35 5.95 -2.07 -14.49
C GLN A 35 5.59 -2.09 -15.99
N ASP A 36 4.31 -1.95 -16.31
CA ASP A 36 3.80 -1.84 -17.67
C ASP A 36 2.53 -0.97 -17.75
N LEU A 37 2.12 -0.68 -18.97
CA LEU A 37 0.93 0.13 -19.26
C LEU A 37 -0.37 -0.56 -18.76
N ALA A 38 -0.42 -1.89 -18.72
CA ALA A 38 -1.59 -2.63 -18.29
C ALA A 38 -1.82 -2.48 -16.77
N ALA A 39 -0.76 -2.54 -15.97
CA ALA A 39 -0.76 -2.26 -14.55
C ALA A 39 -1.16 -0.80 -14.28
N ALA A 40 -0.60 0.16 -15.03
CA ALA A 40 -0.97 1.57 -14.91
C ALA A 40 -2.48 1.79 -15.17
N GLN A 41 -3.02 1.15 -16.22
CA GLN A 41 -4.45 1.19 -16.51
C GLN A 41 -5.30 0.50 -15.44
N ALA A 42 -4.85 -0.63 -14.90
CA ALA A 42 -5.54 -1.31 -13.81
C ALA A 42 -5.61 -0.45 -12.54
N HIS A 43 -4.50 0.19 -12.16
CA HIS A 43 -4.48 1.18 -11.08
C HIS A 43 -5.43 2.35 -11.37
N GLY A 44 -5.45 2.84 -12.61
CA GLY A 44 -6.37 3.89 -13.05
C GLY A 44 -7.83 3.51 -12.85
N ARG A 45 -8.23 2.32 -13.32
CA ARG A 45 -9.60 1.80 -13.17
C ARG A 45 -9.98 1.61 -11.70
N TRP A 46 -9.10 1.04 -10.89
CA TRP A 46 -9.35 0.82 -9.45
C TRP A 46 -9.54 2.13 -8.69
N ARG A 47 -8.62 3.10 -8.89
CA ARG A 47 -8.72 4.43 -8.28
C ARG A 47 -10.00 5.16 -8.67
N ALA A 48 -10.39 5.07 -9.94
CA ALA A 48 -11.63 5.68 -10.43
C ALA A 48 -12.87 5.05 -9.76
N ALA A 49 -12.91 3.72 -9.62
CA ALA A 49 -14.02 3.03 -8.98
C ALA A 49 -14.17 3.42 -7.50
N ILE A 50 -13.08 3.39 -6.72
CA ILE A 50 -13.12 3.78 -5.30
C ILE A 50 -13.53 5.25 -5.14
N LYS A 51 -13.03 6.15 -5.99
CA LYS A 51 -13.43 7.57 -5.96
C LYS A 51 -14.92 7.76 -6.17
N VAL A 52 -15.55 7.01 -7.09
CA VAL A 52 -17.00 7.07 -7.30
C VAL A 52 -17.74 6.61 -6.04
N THR A 53 -17.30 5.51 -5.42
CA THR A 53 -17.91 4.98 -4.19
C THR A 53 -17.77 5.93 -3.01
N MET A 54 -16.59 6.52 -2.80
CA MET A 54 -16.38 7.55 -1.76
C MET A 54 -17.27 8.77 -2.00
N ALA A 55 -17.38 9.24 -3.24
CA ALA A 55 -18.24 10.36 -3.59
C ALA A 55 -19.73 10.04 -3.32
N GLU A 56 -20.15 8.79 -3.53
CA GLU A 56 -21.50 8.34 -3.18
C GLU A 56 -21.72 8.30 -1.67
N ALA A 57 -20.77 7.76 -0.90
CA ALA A 57 -20.83 7.76 0.55
C ALA A 57 -20.96 9.19 1.12
N MET A 58 -20.20 10.15 0.57
CA MET A 58 -20.27 11.55 0.98
C MET A 58 -21.59 12.25 0.63
N ARG A 59 -22.27 11.84 -0.45
CA ARG A 59 -23.57 12.42 -0.86
C ARG A 59 -24.74 11.82 -0.08
N SER A 60 -24.68 10.52 0.19
CA SER A 60 -25.85 9.74 0.61
C SER A 60 -25.86 9.39 2.10
N LEU A 61 -24.70 9.44 2.78
CA LEU A 61 -24.63 9.18 4.21
C LEU A 61 -24.66 10.49 5.02
N PRO A 62 -25.30 10.51 6.20
CA PRO A 62 -25.28 11.68 7.07
C PRO A 62 -23.85 11.97 7.58
N PRO A 63 -23.51 13.23 7.87
CA PRO A 63 -22.20 13.58 8.43
C PRO A 63 -22.12 13.13 9.89
N CYS A 64 -21.56 11.94 10.12
CA CYS A 64 -21.36 11.37 11.46
C CYS A 64 -20.09 10.52 11.51
N ARG A 65 -19.78 9.98 12.69
CA ARG A 65 -18.61 9.14 12.94
C ARG A 65 -18.57 7.93 12.01
N GLU A 66 -19.70 7.29 11.77
CA GLU A 66 -19.83 6.11 10.93
C GLU A 66 -19.48 6.43 9.47
N THR A 67 -19.86 7.59 8.95
CA THR A 67 -19.46 8.03 7.61
C THR A 67 -17.96 8.21 7.49
N SER A 68 -17.30 8.78 8.50
CA SER A 68 -15.83 8.82 8.54
C SER A 68 -15.22 7.43 8.54
N MET A 69 -15.79 6.47 9.29
CA MET A 69 -15.32 5.08 9.28
C MET A 69 -15.50 4.39 7.93
N VAL A 70 -16.60 4.68 7.22
CA VAL A 70 -16.83 4.20 5.85
C VAL A 70 -15.73 4.72 4.93
N LEU A 71 -15.42 6.02 4.98
CA LEU A 71 -14.38 6.61 4.14
C LEU A 71 -13.00 6.02 4.46
N THR A 72 -12.66 5.85 5.74
CA THR A 72 -11.41 5.17 6.15
C THR A 72 -11.34 3.73 5.62
N SER A 73 -12.44 2.98 5.69
CA SER A 73 -12.48 1.62 5.15
C SER A 73 -12.31 1.59 3.62
N LEU A 74 -12.80 2.61 2.92
CA LEU A 74 -12.61 2.78 1.48
C LEU A 74 -11.16 3.20 1.15
N ASP A 75 -10.50 3.96 2.01
CA ASP A 75 -9.05 4.24 1.89
C ASP A 75 -8.23 2.96 2.04
N ASP A 76 -8.56 2.10 3.01
CA ASP A 76 -7.93 0.78 3.13
C ASP A 76 -8.15 -0.05 1.86
N ALA A 77 -9.38 -0.10 1.34
CA ALA A 77 -9.68 -0.78 0.08
C ALA A 77 -8.85 -0.20 -1.08
N LEU A 78 -8.72 1.13 -1.18
CA LEU A 78 -7.90 1.80 -2.18
C LEU A 78 -6.45 1.32 -2.12
N VAL A 79 -5.86 1.35 -0.93
CA VAL A 79 -4.46 0.97 -0.68
C VAL A 79 -4.25 -0.51 -1.01
N TYR A 80 -5.05 -1.40 -0.44
CA TYR A 80 -4.86 -2.85 -0.62
C TYR A 80 -5.18 -3.31 -2.04
N GLY A 81 -6.15 -2.70 -2.73
CA GLY A 81 -6.44 -3.01 -4.13
C GLY A 81 -5.30 -2.59 -5.07
N ASN A 82 -4.67 -1.42 -4.84
CA ASN A 82 -3.46 -1.04 -5.57
C ASN A 82 -2.29 -2.00 -5.26
N ALA A 83 -2.11 -2.39 -4.00
CA ALA A 83 -1.07 -3.35 -3.63
C ALA A 83 -1.29 -4.72 -4.27
N ALA A 84 -2.54 -5.16 -4.44
CA ALA A 84 -2.88 -6.40 -5.13
C ALA A 84 -2.51 -6.36 -6.62
N ILE A 85 -2.76 -5.22 -7.30
CA ILE A 85 -2.38 -5.01 -8.71
C ILE A 85 -0.86 -5.07 -8.88
N ALA A 86 -0.10 -4.52 -7.93
CA ALA A 86 1.36 -4.46 -7.98
C ALA A 86 2.07 -5.80 -7.64
N ARG A 87 1.32 -6.82 -7.20
CA ARG A 87 1.90 -8.10 -6.76
C ARG A 87 1.69 -9.19 -7.80
N PRO A 88 2.65 -10.13 -7.95
CA PRO A 88 2.44 -11.30 -8.80
C PRO A 88 1.27 -12.15 -8.27
N PRO A 89 0.53 -12.83 -9.15
CA PRO A 89 -0.54 -13.74 -8.74
C PRO A 89 0.01 -14.80 -7.79
N MET A 90 -0.74 -15.13 -6.73
CA MET A 90 -0.35 -16.24 -5.87
C MET A 90 -0.33 -17.53 -6.69
N VAL A 91 0.70 -18.36 -6.48
CA VAL A 91 0.75 -19.74 -6.98
C VAL A 91 -0.47 -20.45 -6.38
N ASN A 92 -1.49 -20.74 -7.20
CA ASN A 92 -2.83 -21.28 -6.84
C ASN A 92 -3.95 -20.26 -6.54
N SER A 93 -3.80 -18.99 -6.91
CA SER A 93 -4.93 -18.04 -6.87
C SER A 93 -6.07 -18.43 -7.84
N ARG A 94 -7.31 -18.08 -7.49
CA ARG A 94 -8.46 -18.21 -8.42
C ARG A 94 -8.14 -17.48 -9.72
N LYS A 95 -8.47 -18.13 -10.84
CA LYS A 95 -8.35 -17.49 -12.16
C LYS A 95 -9.18 -16.21 -12.19
N PRO A 96 -8.70 -15.13 -12.84
CA PRO A 96 -9.50 -13.93 -13.02
C PRO A 96 -10.84 -14.29 -13.70
N GLY A 97 -11.97 -13.87 -13.12
CA GLY A 97 -13.30 -14.05 -13.72
C GLY A 97 -14.18 -15.19 -13.17
N HIS A 98 -13.85 -15.76 -12.00
CA HIS A 98 -14.68 -16.76 -11.31
C HIS A 98 -15.03 -16.35 -9.88
#